data_AF-A0A7C3AZC8-F1
#
_entry.id   AF-A0A7C3AZC8-F1
#
_cell.length_a   1.000
_cell.length_b   1.000
_cell.length_c   1.000
_cell.angle_alpha   90.00
_cell.angle_beta   90.00
_cell.angle_gamma   90.00
#
_symmetry.space_group_name_H-M   'P 1'
#
loop_
_entity.id
_entity.type
_entity.pdbx_description
1 polymer ?
#
loop_
_entity_poly.entity_id
_entity_poly.type
_entity_poly.pdbx_seq_one_letter_code
_entity_poly.pdbx_strand_id
1 'polypeptide(L)'
;MYSKRAPIYQRIADSVRQAILVGDLHAGDRVPSVREMANRWGCTLGTVQRAYKELTLQGLVTCRPGQGTRVVSEVPTEEEISRRRIALIHQAESFLLEVLTAGHKPAEVEQAVRLALDRWRAVAQEPPNLPEHGLRFVGSHDPAVALIAANFVEVFPDYTFHLTFRGSLGGLIALVEGEAHVAGSHLWDTESGTYNKPFVQRMLPGQRVALLTLARRHLGLITPPGNPADITGLDDLARPGLRFINRQRVTGTRIWLDCQLRQRGLESGRISGYEHEVATHSDVARTIAEGHADVGLGIETAANSYHLGFVPLTTERYDLVLPEAVCHTAPAQALAGWINTEEVKSAIAGLGGYDTDETGRVEWVE
;
A
#
# COMPACT_ATOMS: atom_id res chain seq x y z
N MET A 1 22.30 7.57 28.44
CA MET A 1 23.37 6.57 28.63
C MET A 1 23.00 5.32 27.82
N TYR A 2 23.63 5.07 26.66
CA TYR A 2 23.24 3.97 25.77
C TYR A 2 23.95 2.66 26.14
N SER A 3 23.21 1.55 26.02
CA SER A 3 23.60 0.21 26.44
C SER A 3 24.83 -0.32 25.68
N LYS A 4 25.84 -0.83 26.39
CA LYS A 4 27.04 -1.49 25.84
C LYS A 4 26.75 -2.73 24.98
N ARG A 5 25.49 -3.14 24.81
CA ARG A 5 25.04 -4.31 24.02
C ARG A 5 24.62 -4.00 22.57
N ALA A 6 24.60 -2.75 22.13
CA ALA A 6 24.18 -2.40 20.77
C ALA A 6 25.24 -2.80 19.71
N PRO A 7 24.83 -3.28 18.52
CA PRO A 7 25.71 -3.53 17.37
C PRO A 7 26.63 -2.34 17.05
N ILE A 8 27.87 -2.63 16.61
CA ILE A 8 28.91 -1.61 16.39
C ILE A 8 28.47 -0.51 15.43
N TYR A 9 27.75 -0.84 14.36
CA TYR A 9 27.28 0.16 13.39
C TYR A 9 26.29 1.17 14.02
N GLN A 10 25.42 0.72 14.94
CA GLN A 10 24.49 1.60 15.65
C GLN A 10 25.25 2.55 16.57
N ARG A 11 26.26 2.04 17.29
CA ARG A 11 27.11 2.87 18.15
C ARG A 11 27.88 3.93 17.38
N ILE A 12 28.33 3.61 16.16
CA ILE A 12 28.96 4.56 15.24
C ILE A 12 27.96 5.63 14.78
N ALA A 13 26.76 5.21 14.36
CA ALA A 13 25.70 6.13 13.95
C ALA A 13 25.29 7.06 15.09
N ASP A 14 25.12 6.52 16.30
CA ASP A 14 24.79 7.27 17.51
C ASP A 14 25.87 8.28 17.87
N SER A 15 27.14 7.92 17.72
CA SER A 15 28.25 8.85 17.97
C SER A 15 28.25 10.04 17.02
N VAL A 16 27.99 9.82 15.73
CA VAL A 16 27.91 10.90 14.74
C VAL A 16 26.66 11.75 14.99
N ARG A 17 25.53 11.12 15.33
CA ARG A 17 24.30 11.82 15.70
C ARG A 17 24.50 12.71 16.92
N GLN A 18 25.18 12.22 17.95
CA GLN A 18 25.49 13.01 19.15
C GLN A 18 26.42 14.18 18.83
N ALA A 19 27.44 13.99 17.98
CA ALA A 19 28.30 15.09 17.54
C ALA A 19 27.52 16.17 16.78
N ILE A 20 26.53 15.78 15.97
CA ILE A 20 25.62 16.73 15.30
C ILE A 20 24.70 17.44 16.32
N LEU A 21 24.13 16.70 17.27
CA LEU A 21 23.21 17.23 18.28
C LEU A 21 23.88 18.20 19.26
N VAL A 22 25.13 17.94 19.65
CA VAL A 22 25.91 18.77 20.59
C VAL A 22 26.58 19.95 19.89
N GLY A 23 26.53 20.00 18.54
CA GLY A 23 27.11 21.09 17.74
C GLY A 23 28.60 20.92 17.41
N ASP A 24 29.17 19.74 17.61
CA ASP A 24 30.55 19.43 17.19
C ASP A 24 30.66 19.21 15.67
N LEU A 25 29.55 18.90 15.00
CA LEU A 25 29.43 18.79 13.54
C LEU A 25 28.24 19.62 13.03
N HIS A 26 28.51 20.63 12.22
CA HIS A 26 27.53 21.55 11.64
C HIS A 26 27.10 21.11 10.24
N ALA A 27 25.98 21.67 9.75
CA ALA A 27 25.52 21.45 8.38
C ALA A 27 26.63 21.80 7.37
N GLY A 28 26.89 20.89 6.43
CA GLY A 28 27.98 21.01 5.47
C GLY A 28 29.33 20.45 5.94
N ASP A 29 29.54 20.19 7.24
CA ASP A 29 30.78 19.63 7.75
C ASP A 29 31.03 18.22 7.23
N ARG A 30 32.31 17.89 7.07
CA ARG A 30 32.74 16.58 6.59
C ARG A 30 32.79 15.60 7.75
N VAL A 31 32.01 14.53 7.64
CA VAL A 31 32.09 13.38 8.54
C VAL A 31 33.37 12.60 8.19
N PRO A 32 34.07 11.98 9.17
CA PRO A 32 35.26 11.18 8.88
C PRO A 32 35.03 10.17 7.76
N SER A 33 36.07 9.86 6.99
CA SER A 33 35.91 8.91 5.89
C SER A 33 35.60 7.50 6.41
N VAL A 34 35.03 6.64 5.55
CA VAL A 34 34.74 5.24 5.90
C VAL A 34 35.98 4.53 6.45
N ARG A 35 37.17 4.82 5.88
CA ARG A 35 38.45 4.24 6.33
C ARG A 35 38.91 4.80 7.67
N GLU A 36 38.79 6.11 7.89
CA GLU A 36 39.14 6.75 9.15
C GLU A 36 38.25 6.26 10.30
N MET A 37 36.94 6.19 10.05
CA MET A 37 35.98 5.75 11.06
C MET A 37 36.13 4.25 11.37
N ALA A 38 36.49 3.42 10.37
CA ALA A 38 36.77 2.00 10.58
C ALA A 38 37.99 1.80 11.47
N ASN A 39 39.06 2.56 11.24
CA ASN A 39 40.27 2.55 12.07
C ASN A 39 39.97 3.05 13.49
N ARG A 40 39.19 4.14 13.62
CA ARG A 40 38.84 4.75 14.93
C ARG A 40 38.04 3.80 15.82
N TRP A 41 37.18 2.98 15.22
CA TRP A 41 36.30 2.05 15.95
C TRP A 41 36.76 0.60 15.93
N GLY A 42 37.89 0.29 15.28
CA GLY A 42 38.45 -1.06 15.17
C GLY A 42 37.48 -2.04 14.50
N CYS A 43 36.81 -1.64 13.42
CA CYS A 43 35.77 -2.44 12.76
C CYS A 43 35.94 -2.50 11.24
N THR A 44 35.11 -3.31 10.57
CA THR A 44 35.17 -3.46 9.10
C THR A 44 34.62 -2.23 8.39
N LEU A 45 35.09 -1.96 7.17
CA LEU A 45 34.57 -0.88 6.32
C LEU A 45 33.06 -1.01 6.08
N GLY A 46 32.55 -2.23 5.91
CA GLY A 46 31.12 -2.51 5.75
C GLY A 46 30.27 -2.11 6.96
N THR A 47 30.82 -2.23 8.18
CA THR A 47 30.15 -1.79 9.42
C THR A 47 29.96 -0.26 9.44
N VAL A 48 30.96 0.49 8.98
CA VAL A 48 30.89 1.96 8.88
C VAL A 48 29.99 2.39 7.73
N GLN A 49 30.08 1.74 6.57
CA GLN A 49 29.20 2.00 5.42
C GLN A 49 27.74 1.82 5.82
N ARG A 50 27.42 0.76 6.58
CA ARG A 50 26.09 0.55 7.14
C ARG A 50 25.67 1.68 8.08
N ALA A 51 26.57 2.14 8.97
CA ALA A 51 26.30 3.27 9.86
C ALA A 51 26.03 4.58 9.10
N TYR A 52 26.76 4.85 8.00
CA TYR A 52 26.55 6.06 7.20
C TYR A 52 25.33 5.95 6.30
N LYS A 53 24.98 4.76 5.81
CA LYS A 53 23.72 4.52 5.12
C LYS A 53 22.54 4.84 6.05
N GLU A 54 22.57 4.36 7.29
CA GLU A 54 21.57 4.66 8.31
C GLU A 54 21.41 6.18 8.54
N LEU A 55 22.51 6.91 8.74
CA LEU A 55 22.48 8.37 8.90
C LEU A 55 21.98 9.10 7.65
N THR A 56 22.21 8.53 6.46
CA THR A 56 21.73 9.08 5.18
C THR A 56 20.22 8.92 5.04
N LEU A 57 19.70 7.74 5.39
CA LEU A 57 18.25 7.47 5.42
C LEU A 57 17.53 8.37 6.43
N GLN A 58 18.19 8.70 7.54
CA GLN A 58 17.68 9.64 8.55
C GLN A 58 17.76 11.12 8.12
N GLY A 59 18.30 11.41 6.93
CA GLY A 59 18.47 12.78 6.43
C GLY A 59 19.50 13.61 7.21
N LEU A 60 20.34 12.97 8.03
CA LEU A 60 21.35 13.64 8.85
C LEU A 60 22.65 13.88 8.07
N VAL A 61 22.97 13.00 7.11
CA VAL A 61 24.18 13.11 6.27
C VAL A 61 23.88 12.79 4.80
N THR A 62 24.76 13.19 3.89
CA THR A 62 24.70 12.90 2.46
C THR A 62 26.07 12.41 1.97
N CYS A 63 26.06 11.43 1.06
CA CYS A 63 27.26 10.88 0.44
C CYS A 63 27.29 11.28 -1.04
N ARG A 64 28.33 12.03 -1.46
CA ARG A 64 28.57 12.33 -2.88
C ARG A 64 29.81 11.59 -3.40
N PRO A 65 29.74 10.89 -4.55
CA PRO A 65 30.89 10.24 -5.16
C PRO A 65 32.06 11.22 -5.32
N GLY A 66 33.24 10.88 -4.79
CA GLY A 66 34.44 11.72 -4.84
C GLY A 66 34.53 12.86 -3.81
N GLN A 67 33.46 13.19 -3.06
CA GLN A 67 33.47 14.31 -2.09
C GLN A 67 33.32 13.89 -0.62
N GLY A 68 33.05 12.61 -0.35
CA GLY A 68 32.88 12.08 1.01
C GLY A 68 31.48 12.32 1.59
N THR A 69 31.34 12.05 2.88
CA THR A 69 30.06 12.16 3.63
C THR A 69 30.00 13.51 4.34
N ARG A 70 28.88 14.25 4.20
CA ARG A 70 28.66 15.56 4.83
C ARG A 70 27.33 15.66 5.56
N VAL A 71 27.24 16.47 6.61
CA VAL A 71 26.00 16.70 7.37
C VAL A 71 25.00 17.53 6.55
N VAL A 72 23.72 17.14 6.54
CA VAL A 72 22.68 17.72 5.65
C VAL A 72 21.82 18.79 6.31
N SER A 73 21.48 18.65 7.61
CA SER A 73 20.54 19.58 8.28
C SER A 73 21.15 20.27 9.49
N GLU A 74 20.73 21.52 9.71
CA GLU A 74 20.73 22.12 11.05
C GLU A 74 19.72 21.36 11.92
N VAL A 75 20.10 21.07 13.16
CA VAL A 75 19.20 20.48 14.14
C VAL A 75 18.26 21.60 14.62
N PRO A 76 16.92 21.40 14.62
CA PRO A 76 16.00 22.40 15.15
C PRO A 76 16.32 22.69 16.62
N THR A 77 16.30 23.96 17.00
CA THR A 77 16.54 24.41 18.39
C THR A 77 15.47 23.85 19.35
N GLU A 78 15.79 23.78 20.65
CA GLU A 78 14.87 23.26 21.68
C GLU A 78 13.56 24.07 21.77
N GLU A 79 13.62 25.35 21.43
CA GLU A 79 12.44 26.24 21.28
C GLU A 79 11.58 25.87 20.07
N GLU A 80 12.19 25.49 18.93
CA GLU A 80 11.46 25.06 17.74
C GLU A 80 10.84 23.67 17.92
N ILE A 81 11.51 22.77 18.63
CA ILE A 81 10.95 21.46 19.01
C ILE A 81 9.72 21.67 19.91
N SER A 82 9.82 22.56 20.88
CA SER A 82 8.71 22.91 21.78
C SER A 82 7.54 23.53 21.02
N ARG A 83 7.81 24.47 20.09
CA ARG A 83 6.78 25.11 19.25
C ARG A 83 6.10 24.11 18.32
N ARG A 84 6.86 23.20 17.71
CA ARG A 84 6.32 22.11 16.86
C ARG A 84 5.45 21.14 17.66
N ARG A 85 5.84 20.82 18.89
CA ARG A 85 5.06 19.94 19.77
C ARG A 85 3.73 20.57 20.16
N ILE A 86 3.73 21.87 20.49
CA ILE A 86 2.51 22.63 20.78
C ILE A 86 1.60 22.70 19.55
N ALA A 87 2.16 23.01 18.37
CA ALA A 87 1.39 23.03 17.12
C ALA A 87 0.75 21.67 16.80
N LEU A 88 1.48 20.57 17.01
CA LEU A 88 0.96 19.22 16.81
C LEU A 88 -0.17 18.88 17.79
N ILE A 89 -0.05 19.29 19.05
CA ILE A 89 -1.10 19.12 20.05
C ILE A 89 -2.37 19.86 19.61
N HIS A 90 -2.26 21.12 19.18
CA HIS A 90 -3.42 21.88 18.69
C HIS A 90 -4.06 21.30 17.43
N GLN A 91 -3.26 20.75 16.52
CA GLN A 91 -3.78 20.03 15.36
C GLN A 91 -4.51 18.76 15.76
N ALA A 92 -3.96 18.00 16.72
CA ALA A 92 -4.60 16.81 17.25
C ALA A 92 -5.91 17.16 17.99
N GLU A 93 -5.94 18.22 18.78
CA GLU A 93 -7.16 18.72 19.44
C GLU A 93 -8.23 19.13 18.43
N SER A 94 -7.84 19.84 17.37
CA SER A 94 -8.78 20.25 16.31
C SER A 94 -9.35 19.05 15.57
N PHE A 95 -8.50 18.06 15.24
CA PHE A 95 -8.92 16.79 14.67
C PHE A 95 -9.88 16.02 15.60
N LEU A 96 -9.56 15.94 16.90
CA LEU A 96 -10.42 15.27 17.89
C LEU A 96 -11.78 15.95 17.98
N LEU A 97 -11.83 17.28 18.01
CA LEU A 97 -13.10 18.02 18.01
C LEU A 97 -13.94 17.73 16.76
N GLU A 98 -13.33 17.69 15.58
CA GLU A 98 -14.00 17.36 14.32
C GLU A 98 -14.62 15.96 14.36
N VAL A 99 -13.87 14.93 14.76
CA VAL A 99 -14.38 13.55 14.75
C VAL A 99 -15.36 13.28 15.88
N LEU A 100 -15.21 13.92 17.04
CA LEU A 100 -16.16 13.81 18.14
C LEU A 100 -17.49 14.52 17.81
N THR A 101 -17.44 15.67 17.14
CA THR A 101 -18.65 16.38 16.67
C THR A 101 -19.35 15.65 15.53
N ALA A 102 -18.63 14.83 14.76
CA ALA A 102 -19.18 13.88 13.80
C ALA A 102 -19.85 12.64 14.47
N GLY A 103 -19.80 12.52 15.81
CA GLY A 103 -20.52 11.50 16.58
C GLY A 103 -19.69 10.27 16.94
N HIS A 104 -18.40 10.24 16.64
CA HIS A 104 -17.52 9.12 17.00
C HIS A 104 -17.15 9.15 18.49
N LYS A 105 -17.02 7.97 19.11
CA LYS A 105 -16.60 7.89 20.52
C LYS A 105 -15.08 7.96 20.63
N PRO A 106 -14.53 8.51 21.73
CA PRO A 106 -13.08 8.61 21.92
C PRO A 106 -12.30 7.30 21.71
N ALA A 107 -12.86 6.17 22.17
CA ALA A 107 -12.23 4.85 22.02
C ALA A 107 -12.16 4.39 20.54
N GLU A 108 -13.16 4.72 19.73
CA GLU A 108 -13.20 4.39 18.31
C GLU A 108 -12.17 5.22 17.53
N VAL A 109 -12.05 6.50 17.90
CA VAL A 109 -11.06 7.42 17.32
C VAL A 109 -9.65 6.98 17.67
N GLU A 110 -9.38 6.62 18.93
CA GLU A 110 -8.08 6.12 19.36
C GLU A 110 -7.67 4.86 18.58
N GLN A 111 -8.59 3.90 18.42
CA GLN A 111 -8.36 2.68 17.65
C GLN A 111 -8.10 3.00 16.17
N ALA A 112 -8.87 3.90 15.56
CA ALA A 112 -8.71 4.30 14.16
C ALA A 112 -7.37 5.02 13.91
N VAL A 113 -6.97 5.93 14.79
CA VAL A 113 -5.68 6.65 14.71
C VAL A 113 -4.53 5.68 14.90
N ARG A 114 -4.61 4.76 15.86
CA ARG A 114 -3.59 3.73 16.07
C ARG A 114 -3.42 2.85 14.83
N LEU A 115 -4.52 2.37 14.25
CA LEU A 115 -4.50 1.62 12.98
C LEU A 115 -3.93 2.43 11.82
N ALA A 116 -4.22 3.73 11.73
CA ALA A 116 -3.62 4.61 10.72
C ALA A 116 -2.10 4.81 10.93
N LEU A 117 -1.65 4.98 12.17
CA LEU A 117 -0.23 5.13 12.51
C LEU A 117 0.56 3.84 12.29
N ASP A 118 0.00 2.69 12.61
CA ASP A 118 0.62 1.39 12.36
C ASP A 118 0.77 1.14 10.86
N ARG A 119 -0.22 1.54 10.04
CA ARG A 119 -0.12 1.57 8.57
C ARG A 119 1.02 2.47 8.08
N TRP A 120 1.19 3.65 8.66
CA TRP A 120 2.25 4.60 8.26
C TRP A 120 3.65 4.14 8.68
N ARG A 121 3.78 3.51 9.84
CA ARG A 121 5.04 2.92 10.32
C ARG A 121 5.49 1.73 9.47
N ALA A 122 4.55 0.93 8.97
CA ALA A 122 4.84 -0.15 8.03
C ALA A 122 5.37 0.35 6.68
N VAL A 123 5.04 1.58 6.27
CA VAL A 123 5.56 2.22 5.04
C VAL A 123 7.00 2.72 5.21
N ALA A 124 7.46 2.97 6.44
CA ALA A 124 8.72 3.68 6.73
C ALA A 124 9.92 2.78 7.10
N GLN A 125 9.78 1.45 7.12
CA GLN A 125 10.88 0.53 7.46
C GLN A 125 11.38 -0.23 6.21
N GLU A 126 12.70 -0.22 5.95
CA GLU A 126 13.33 -1.25 5.09
C GLU A 126 13.00 -2.63 5.71
N PRO A 127 12.62 -3.65 4.93
CA PRO A 127 12.24 -4.93 5.53
C PRO A 127 13.46 -5.58 6.20
N PRO A 128 13.34 -6.04 7.45
CA PRO A 128 14.38 -6.81 8.10
C PRO A 128 14.55 -8.18 7.41
N ASN A 129 15.66 -8.87 7.72
CA ASN A 129 15.91 -10.24 7.30
C ASN A 129 14.65 -11.12 7.43
N LEU A 130 14.42 -11.93 6.39
CA LEU A 130 13.34 -12.89 6.23
C LEU A 130 13.04 -13.66 7.52
N PRO A 131 11.76 -13.74 7.97
CA PRO A 131 11.36 -14.83 8.85
C PRO A 131 11.39 -16.13 8.02
N GLU A 132 12.02 -17.20 8.52
CA GLU A 132 11.91 -18.56 7.93
C GLU A 132 10.45 -19.04 7.79
N HIS A 133 9.52 -18.33 8.44
CA HIS A 133 8.12 -18.67 8.58
C HIS A 133 7.15 -17.55 8.10
N GLY A 134 7.62 -16.57 7.31
CA GLY A 134 6.83 -15.37 6.97
C GLY A 134 6.62 -15.13 5.47
N LEU A 135 5.42 -14.68 5.10
CA LEU A 135 5.09 -14.19 3.76
C LEU A 135 5.00 -12.64 3.75
N ARG A 136 5.67 -12.01 2.78
CA ARG A 136 5.49 -10.59 2.48
C ARG A 136 4.57 -10.43 1.28
N PHE A 137 3.46 -9.76 1.49
CA PHE A 137 2.54 -9.36 0.43
C PHE A 137 2.78 -7.90 0.05
N VAL A 138 2.90 -7.64 -1.25
CA VAL A 138 2.85 -6.28 -1.79
C VAL A 138 1.85 -6.22 -2.93
N GLY A 139 0.84 -5.37 -2.87
CA GLY A 139 -0.14 -5.35 -3.96
C GLY A 139 -1.20 -4.26 -3.89
N SER A 140 -2.24 -4.44 -4.69
CA SER A 140 -3.42 -3.59 -4.65
C SER A 140 -4.20 -3.79 -3.36
N HIS A 141 -4.78 -2.72 -2.83
CA HIS A 141 -5.64 -2.81 -1.65
C HIS A 141 -6.93 -3.56 -1.98
N ASP A 142 -7.28 -4.53 -1.14
CA ASP A 142 -8.51 -5.31 -1.28
C ASP A 142 -9.04 -5.77 0.10
N PRO A 143 -10.35 -5.62 0.39
CA PRO A 143 -10.96 -6.10 1.63
C PRO A 143 -10.79 -7.61 1.89
N ALA A 144 -10.86 -8.47 0.87
CA ALA A 144 -10.69 -9.91 1.04
C ALA A 144 -9.24 -10.26 1.42
N VAL A 145 -8.24 -9.55 0.87
CA VAL A 145 -6.83 -9.71 1.30
C VAL A 145 -6.65 -9.31 2.76
N ALA A 146 -7.28 -8.21 3.20
CA ALA A 146 -7.23 -7.78 4.60
C ALA A 146 -7.88 -8.80 5.54
N LEU A 147 -9.03 -9.37 5.14
CA LEU A 147 -9.70 -10.44 5.88
C LEU A 147 -8.82 -11.69 6.01
N ILE A 148 -8.20 -12.12 4.91
CA ILE A 148 -7.25 -13.24 4.91
C ILE A 148 -6.11 -12.97 5.88
N ALA A 149 -5.48 -11.80 5.82
CA ALA A 149 -4.33 -11.51 6.68
C ALA A 149 -4.67 -11.43 8.16
N ALA A 150 -5.85 -10.88 8.52
CA ALA A 150 -6.31 -10.83 9.90
C ALA A 150 -6.47 -12.23 10.49
N ASN A 151 -7.06 -13.15 9.72
CA ASN A 151 -7.37 -14.50 10.19
C ASN A 151 -6.20 -15.49 10.00
N PHE A 152 -5.28 -15.24 9.05
CA PHE A 152 -4.17 -16.15 8.74
C PHE A 152 -3.26 -16.40 9.95
N VAL A 153 -2.99 -15.36 10.75
CA VAL A 153 -2.15 -15.46 11.96
C VAL A 153 -2.86 -16.23 13.08
N GLU A 154 -4.19 -16.20 13.12
CA GLU A 154 -4.97 -17.00 14.08
C GLU A 154 -5.01 -18.48 13.68
N VAL A 155 -5.17 -18.76 12.38
CA VAL A 155 -5.24 -20.13 11.84
C VAL A 155 -3.86 -20.79 11.82
N PHE A 156 -2.80 -20.03 11.52
CA PHE A 156 -1.43 -20.50 11.44
C PHE A 156 -0.51 -19.66 12.35
N PRO A 157 -0.51 -19.89 13.68
CA PRO A 157 0.24 -19.09 14.64
C PRO A 157 1.77 -19.10 14.42
N ASP A 158 2.28 -20.16 13.78
CA ASP A 158 3.69 -20.30 13.45
C ASP A 158 4.09 -19.44 12.24
N TYR A 159 3.14 -18.90 11.48
CA TYR A 159 3.38 -18.14 10.27
C TYR A 159 2.98 -16.68 10.40
N THR A 160 3.69 -15.80 9.68
CA THR A 160 3.33 -14.38 9.57
C THR A 160 2.94 -14.02 8.14
N PHE A 161 1.99 -13.08 8.01
CA PHE A 161 1.61 -12.53 6.71
C PHE A 161 1.59 -11.00 6.78
N HIS A 162 2.63 -10.38 6.23
CA HIS A 162 2.82 -8.93 6.28
C HIS A 162 2.29 -8.27 5.01
N LEU A 163 1.33 -7.35 5.15
CA LEU A 163 0.73 -6.63 4.04
C LEU A 163 1.40 -5.27 3.82
N THR A 164 1.71 -4.95 2.57
CA THR A 164 2.04 -3.60 2.11
C THR A 164 1.23 -3.29 0.86
N PHE A 165 0.60 -2.11 0.80
CA PHE A 165 -0.21 -1.73 -0.36
C PHE A 165 0.52 -0.71 -1.23
N ARG A 166 0.90 -1.11 -2.45
CA ARG A 166 1.57 -0.27 -3.45
C ARG A 166 0.89 -0.34 -4.83
N GLY A 167 -0.36 -0.81 -4.89
CA GLY A 167 -1.08 -1.05 -6.15
C GLY A 167 -0.62 -2.33 -6.85
N SER A 168 -1.35 -2.74 -7.89
CA SER A 168 -1.10 -4.00 -8.60
C SER A 168 0.28 -4.02 -9.28
N LEU A 169 0.63 -2.94 -9.99
CA LEU A 169 1.92 -2.85 -10.67
C LEU A 169 3.08 -2.77 -9.66
N GLY A 170 2.90 -2.01 -8.57
CA GLY A 170 3.90 -1.94 -7.50
C GLY A 170 4.12 -3.30 -6.82
N GLY A 171 3.09 -4.14 -6.72
CA GLY A 171 3.22 -5.52 -6.27
C GLY A 171 4.08 -6.38 -7.20
N LEU A 172 3.84 -6.31 -8.51
CA LEU A 172 4.66 -7.04 -9.49
C LEU A 172 6.11 -6.56 -9.51
N ILE A 173 6.36 -5.25 -9.38
CA ILE A 173 7.72 -4.69 -9.26
C ILE A 173 8.40 -5.26 -8.00
N ALA A 174 7.70 -5.30 -6.87
CA ALA A 174 8.23 -5.83 -5.63
C ALA A 174 8.58 -7.34 -5.71
N LEU A 175 7.89 -8.12 -6.54
CA LEU A 175 8.28 -9.51 -6.83
C LEU A 175 9.60 -9.57 -7.61
N VAL A 176 9.77 -8.72 -8.62
CA VAL A 176 11.01 -8.64 -9.43
C VAL A 176 12.20 -8.23 -8.58
N GLU A 177 12.00 -7.30 -7.64
CA GLU A 177 13.03 -6.80 -6.72
C GLU A 177 13.31 -7.74 -5.54
N GLY A 178 12.51 -8.80 -5.36
CA GLY A 178 12.60 -9.71 -4.21
C GLY A 178 12.11 -9.10 -2.89
N GLU A 179 11.45 -7.94 -2.94
CA GLU A 179 10.84 -7.27 -1.79
C GLU A 179 9.54 -7.98 -1.33
N ALA A 180 8.86 -8.69 -2.24
CA ALA A 180 7.63 -9.43 -1.98
C ALA A 180 7.79 -10.93 -2.25
N HIS A 181 6.99 -11.73 -1.54
CA HIS A 181 6.79 -13.16 -1.84
C HIS A 181 5.48 -13.39 -2.61
N VAL A 182 4.47 -12.58 -2.31
CA VAL A 182 3.15 -12.64 -2.91
C VAL A 182 2.78 -11.23 -3.39
N ALA A 183 2.22 -11.11 -4.60
CA ALA A 183 1.64 -9.84 -5.04
C ALA A 183 0.16 -9.93 -5.31
N GLY A 184 -0.62 -8.94 -4.87
CA GLY A 184 -2.04 -8.83 -5.21
C GLY A 184 -2.24 -7.99 -6.44
N SER A 185 -2.85 -8.55 -7.49
CA SER A 185 -2.98 -7.89 -8.79
C SER A 185 -4.34 -8.10 -9.46
N HIS A 186 -4.74 -7.08 -10.23
CA HIS A 186 -5.95 -7.04 -11.06
C HIS A 186 -5.74 -6.12 -12.28
N LEU A 187 -4.59 -6.25 -12.95
CA LEU A 187 -4.26 -5.41 -14.09
C LEU A 187 -4.94 -5.91 -15.36
N TRP A 188 -5.77 -5.06 -15.97
CA TRP A 188 -6.44 -5.33 -17.23
C TRP A 188 -5.52 -5.08 -18.43
N ASP A 189 -5.41 -6.06 -19.32
CA ASP A 189 -4.69 -5.93 -20.59
C ASP A 189 -5.69 -5.90 -21.75
N THR A 190 -5.73 -4.78 -22.47
CA THR A 190 -6.70 -4.55 -23.56
C THR A 190 -6.44 -5.39 -24.79
N GLU A 191 -5.19 -5.75 -25.05
CA GLU A 191 -4.79 -6.49 -26.25
C GLU A 191 -5.24 -7.95 -26.16
N SER A 192 -5.03 -8.59 -25.01
CA SER A 192 -5.46 -9.96 -24.76
C SER A 192 -6.90 -10.09 -24.25
N GLY A 193 -7.48 -9.02 -23.70
CA GLY A 193 -8.80 -9.07 -23.05
C GLY A 193 -8.79 -9.90 -21.77
N THR A 194 -7.65 -9.96 -21.07
CA THR A 194 -7.47 -10.77 -19.85
C THR A 194 -6.87 -9.96 -18.71
N TYR A 195 -6.94 -10.51 -17.50
CA TYR A 195 -6.31 -9.93 -16.31
C TYR A 195 -4.97 -10.60 -16.01
N ASN A 196 -4.01 -9.82 -15.51
CA ASN A 196 -2.75 -10.22 -14.86
C ASN A 196 -1.74 -10.98 -15.74
N LYS A 197 -2.13 -12.04 -16.43
CA LYS A 197 -1.26 -12.95 -17.18
C LYS A 197 -0.29 -12.22 -18.13
N PRO A 198 -0.72 -11.29 -19.01
CA PRO A 198 0.22 -10.58 -19.89
C PRO A 198 1.22 -9.71 -19.13
N PHE A 199 0.81 -9.11 -18.00
CA PHE A 199 1.71 -8.30 -17.17
C PHE A 199 2.76 -9.18 -16.48
N VAL A 200 2.35 -10.34 -15.96
CA VAL A 200 3.27 -11.29 -15.34
C VAL A 200 4.29 -11.81 -16.36
N GLN A 201 3.87 -12.19 -17.57
CA GLN A 201 4.77 -12.64 -18.63
C GLN A 201 5.79 -11.57 -19.04
N ARG A 202 5.37 -10.30 -19.11
CA ARG A 202 6.26 -9.18 -19.45
C ARG A 202 7.23 -8.82 -18.31
N MET A 203 6.79 -8.93 -17.06
CA MET A 203 7.56 -8.47 -15.89
C MET A 203 8.48 -9.53 -15.29
N LEU A 204 8.13 -10.81 -15.39
CA LEU A 204 8.89 -11.94 -14.85
C LEU A 204 9.25 -12.93 -15.97
N PRO A 205 9.96 -12.49 -17.04
CA PRO A 205 10.24 -13.34 -18.19
C PRO A 205 11.11 -14.54 -17.81
N GLY A 206 10.71 -15.73 -18.27
CA GLY A 206 11.45 -16.98 -18.02
C GLY A 206 11.32 -17.50 -16.59
N GLN A 207 10.43 -16.93 -15.78
CA GLN A 207 10.07 -17.47 -14.48
C GLN A 207 8.68 -18.09 -14.56
N ARG A 208 8.55 -19.29 -14.02
CA ARG A 208 7.24 -19.92 -13.83
C ARG A 208 6.55 -19.29 -12.63
N VAL A 209 5.35 -18.77 -12.83
CA VAL A 209 4.60 -17.99 -11.84
C VAL A 209 3.19 -18.55 -11.71
N ALA A 210 2.72 -18.74 -10.48
CA ALA A 210 1.36 -19.12 -10.17
C ALA A 210 0.49 -17.86 -10.01
N LEU A 211 -0.66 -17.84 -10.69
CA LEU A 211 -1.78 -16.96 -10.44
C LEU A 211 -2.81 -17.72 -9.62
N LEU A 212 -2.81 -17.50 -8.31
CA LEU A 212 -3.82 -18.04 -7.39
C LEU A 212 -4.99 -17.06 -7.34
N THR A 213 -6.13 -17.44 -7.92
CA THR A 213 -7.33 -16.61 -7.94
C THR A 213 -7.90 -16.46 -6.53
N LEU A 214 -7.97 -15.22 -6.07
CA LEU A 214 -8.57 -14.89 -4.79
C LEU A 214 -10.09 -14.84 -4.92
N ALA A 215 -10.60 -14.06 -5.88
CA ALA A 215 -12.01 -13.92 -6.20
C ALA A 215 -12.18 -13.11 -7.50
N ARG A 216 -13.40 -13.09 -8.03
CA ARG A 216 -13.82 -12.08 -9.00
C ARG A 216 -14.66 -11.03 -8.28
N ARG A 217 -14.31 -9.76 -8.45
CA ARG A 217 -14.97 -8.63 -7.76
C ARG A 217 -15.94 -7.96 -8.70
N HIS A 218 -17.10 -7.55 -8.20
CA HIS A 218 -18.04 -6.78 -8.98
C HIS A 218 -17.55 -5.34 -9.09
N LEU A 219 -17.22 -4.92 -10.31
CA LEU A 219 -16.80 -3.57 -10.64
C LEU A 219 -17.96 -2.82 -11.28
N GLY A 220 -18.24 -1.62 -10.80
CA GLY A 220 -19.40 -0.86 -11.23
C GLY A 220 -19.38 0.60 -10.81
N LEU A 221 -20.44 1.30 -11.18
CA LEU A 221 -20.66 2.69 -10.80
C LEU A 221 -21.37 2.74 -9.46
N ILE A 222 -20.72 3.38 -8.50
CA ILE A 222 -21.31 3.71 -7.20
C ILE A 222 -22.13 4.98 -7.39
N THR A 223 -23.35 5.00 -6.86
CA THR A 223 -24.28 6.14 -6.97
C THR A 223 -24.91 6.43 -5.60
N PRO A 224 -25.55 7.60 -5.41
CA PRO A 224 -26.42 7.80 -4.26
C PRO A 224 -27.51 6.70 -4.16
N PRO A 225 -28.07 6.48 -2.96
CA PRO A 225 -29.14 5.50 -2.77
C PRO A 225 -30.30 5.74 -3.74
N GLY A 226 -30.77 4.68 -4.39
CA GLY A 226 -31.85 4.75 -5.39
C GLY A 226 -31.45 5.30 -6.76
N ASN A 227 -30.17 5.60 -7.00
CA ASN A 227 -29.65 6.07 -8.30
C ASN A 227 -30.47 7.25 -8.89
N PRO A 228 -30.52 8.40 -8.21
CA PRO A 228 -31.43 9.51 -8.58
C PRO A 228 -31.14 10.12 -9.95
N ALA A 229 -29.94 9.91 -10.49
CA ALA A 229 -29.55 10.38 -11.82
C ALA A 229 -29.91 9.39 -12.94
N ASP A 230 -30.47 8.23 -12.61
CA ASP A 230 -30.82 7.15 -13.55
C ASP A 230 -29.63 6.74 -14.42
N ILE A 231 -28.49 6.49 -13.76
CA ILE A 231 -27.26 6.06 -14.41
C ILE A 231 -27.36 4.57 -14.73
N THR A 232 -27.16 4.21 -15.99
CA THR A 232 -27.26 2.82 -16.47
C THR A 232 -25.93 2.25 -16.92
N GLY A 233 -24.95 3.10 -17.22
CA GLY A 233 -23.62 2.66 -17.65
C GLY A 233 -22.62 3.79 -17.87
N LEU A 234 -21.50 3.46 -18.52
CA LEU A 234 -20.40 4.41 -18.77
C LEU A 234 -20.79 5.55 -19.72
N ASP A 235 -21.74 5.32 -20.63
CA ASP A 235 -22.19 6.33 -21.60
C ASP A 235 -22.89 7.52 -20.92
N ASP A 236 -23.50 7.29 -19.76
CA ASP A 236 -24.16 8.34 -18.98
C ASP A 236 -23.18 9.32 -18.32
N LEU A 237 -21.91 8.94 -18.15
CA LEU A 237 -20.92 9.77 -17.44
C LEU A 237 -20.64 11.12 -18.13
N ALA A 238 -20.93 11.23 -19.42
CA ALA A 238 -20.78 12.47 -20.19
C ALA A 238 -22.03 13.39 -20.12
N ARG A 239 -23.07 13.01 -19.37
CA ARG A 239 -24.28 13.84 -19.20
C ARG A 239 -23.93 15.13 -18.44
N PRO A 240 -24.40 16.31 -18.91
CA PRO A 240 -24.16 17.56 -18.21
C PRO A 240 -24.72 17.53 -16.78
N GLY A 241 -23.96 18.08 -15.84
CA GLY A 241 -24.37 18.21 -14.44
C GLY A 241 -24.03 17.03 -13.53
N LEU A 242 -23.56 15.90 -14.08
CA LEU A 242 -23.02 14.81 -13.27
C LEU A 242 -21.60 15.10 -12.79
N ARG A 243 -21.35 14.96 -11.49
CA ARG A 243 -20.01 15.06 -10.89
C ARG A 243 -19.46 13.66 -10.66
N PHE A 244 -18.42 13.33 -11.42
CA PHE A 244 -17.71 12.07 -11.28
C PHE A 244 -16.58 12.17 -10.25
N ILE A 245 -16.35 11.12 -9.48
CA ILE A 245 -15.16 10.95 -8.64
C ILE A 245 -14.40 9.70 -9.06
N ASN A 246 -13.08 9.82 -9.17
CA ASN A 246 -12.25 8.81 -9.80
C ASN A 246 -11.23 8.17 -8.85
N ARG A 247 -10.70 7.01 -9.25
CA ARG A 247 -9.52 6.39 -8.63
C ARG A 247 -8.25 6.97 -9.27
N GLN A 248 -7.15 6.91 -8.53
CA GLN A 248 -5.82 7.29 -9.02
C GLN A 248 -5.46 6.60 -10.35
N ARG A 249 -4.79 7.32 -11.25
CA ARG A 249 -4.42 6.87 -12.61
C ARG A 249 -3.69 5.53 -12.69
N VAL A 250 -2.89 5.23 -11.67
CA VAL A 250 -2.04 4.02 -11.63
C VAL A 250 -2.77 2.77 -11.14
N THR A 251 -4.07 2.86 -10.84
CA THR A 251 -4.86 1.72 -10.34
C THR A 251 -5.40 0.86 -11.48
N GLY A 252 -5.51 -0.46 -11.27
CA GLY A 252 -6.06 -1.39 -12.26
C GLY A 252 -7.47 -1.00 -12.72
N THR A 253 -8.30 -0.56 -11.78
CA THR A 253 -9.66 -0.07 -12.03
C THR A 253 -9.69 1.17 -12.93
N ARG A 254 -8.76 2.12 -12.72
CA ARG A 254 -8.68 3.32 -13.58
C ARG A 254 -8.13 2.98 -14.96
N ILE A 255 -7.16 2.09 -15.06
CA ILE A 255 -6.67 1.57 -16.35
C ILE A 255 -7.82 0.95 -17.13
N TRP A 256 -8.64 0.11 -16.48
CA TRP A 256 -9.83 -0.48 -17.08
C TRP A 256 -10.81 0.60 -17.58
N LEU A 257 -11.14 1.60 -16.75
CA LEU A 257 -12.03 2.70 -17.14
C LEU A 257 -11.54 3.43 -18.39
N ASP A 258 -10.27 3.83 -18.38
CA ASP A 258 -9.65 4.58 -19.48
C ASP A 258 -9.70 3.77 -20.78
N CYS A 259 -9.48 2.46 -20.71
CA CYS A 259 -9.61 1.55 -21.84
C CYS A 259 -11.06 1.48 -22.34
N GLN A 260 -12.04 1.32 -21.45
CA GLN A 260 -13.45 1.20 -21.80
C GLN A 260 -14.03 2.48 -22.41
N LEU A 261 -13.59 3.65 -21.93
CA LEU A 261 -13.98 4.95 -22.49
C LEU A 261 -13.41 5.13 -23.91
N ARG A 262 -12.13 4.80 -24.13
CA ARG A 262 -11.51 4.86 -25.46
C ARG A 262 -12.21 3.95 -26.47
N GLN A 263 -12.53 2.71 -26.09
CA GLN A 263 -13.23 1.76 -26.96
C GLN A 263 -14.63 2.26 -27.38
N ARG A 264 -15.27 3.08 -26.54
CA ARG A 264 -16.58 3.69 -26.81
C ARG A 264 -16.50 5.04 -27.52
N GLY A 265 -15.29 5.57 -27.75
CA GLY A 265 -15.12 6.93 -28.26
C GLY A 265 -15.57 8.02 -27.28
N LEU A 266 -15.64 7.71 -25.98
CA LEU A 266 -15.96 8.68 -24.93
C LEU A 266 -14.69 9.40 -24.49
N GLU A 267 -14.63 10.70 -24.76
CA GLU A 267 -13.51 11.53 -24.33
C GLU A 267 -13.61 11.84 -22.84
N SER A 268 -12.54 11.57 -22.10
CA SER A 268 -12.45 11.83 -20.66
C SER A 268 -12.71 13.29 -20.30
N GLY A 269 -12.36 14.24 -21.18
CA GLY A 269 -12.60 15.67 -20.97
C GLY A 269 -14.07 16.08 -20.97
N ARG A 270 -14.97 15.19 -21.42
CA ARG A 270 -16.43 15.42 -21.38
C ARG A 270 -17.07 14.94 -20.07
N ILE A 271 -16.32 14.25 -19.22
CA ILE A 271 -16.77 13.76 -17.93
C ILE A 271 -16.35 14.77 -16.86
N SER A 272 -17.32 15.44 -16.25
CA SER A 272 -17.06 16.46 -15.23
C SER A 272 -16.52 15.83 -13.95
N GLY A 273 -15.35 16.30 -13.46
CA GLY A 273 -14.67 15.77 -12.28
C GLY A 273 -13.80 14.54 -12.54
N TYR A 274 -13.53 14.20 -13.81
CA TYR A 274 -12.74 13.01 -14.17
C TYR A 274 -11.30 13.01 -13.64
N GLU A 275 -10.76 14.21 -13.40
CA GLU A 275 -9.47 14.51 -12.78
C GLU A 275 -9.48 14.49 -11.24
N HIS A 276 -10.66 14.48 -10.62
CA HIS A 276 -10.77 14.36 -9.17
C HIS A 276 -10.49 12.91 -8.77
N GLU A 277 -9.44 12.71 -7.99
CA GLU A 277 -8.92 11.38 -7.67
C GLU A 277 -8.90 11.16 -6.16
N VAL A 278 -9.27 9.94 -5.75
CA VAL A 278 -9.16 9.48 -4.35
C VAL A 278 -8.33 8.21 -4.26
N ALA A 279 -7.88 7.89 -3.04
CA ALA A 279 -6.87 6.86 -2.78
C ALA A 279 -7.43 5.44 -2.62
N THR A 280 -8.68 5.25 -2.16
CA THR A 280 -9.32 3.93 -2.02
C THR A 280 -10.71 3.84 -2.68
N HIS A 281 -11.25 2.62 -2.83
CA HIS A 281 -12.65 2.43 -3.23
C HIS A 281 -13.63 2.96 -2.16
N SER A 282 -13.27 2.83 -0.88
CA SER A 282 -14.04 3.40 0.22
C SER A 282 -14.07 4.92 0.17
N ASP A 283 -13.00 5.58 -0.29
CA ASP A 283 -13.01 7.03 -0.49
C ASP A 283 -13.99 7.44 -1.60
N VAL A 284 -14.10 6.66 -2.68
CA VAL A 284 -15.10 6.91 -3.75
C VAL A 284 -16.50 6.88 -3.15
N ALA A 285 -16.81 5.80 -2.41
CA ALA A 285 -18.11 5.64 -1.75
C ALA A 285 -18.37 6.78 -0.76
N ARG A 286 -17.39 7.11 0.09
CA ARG A 286 -17.49 8.20 1.06
C ARG A 286 -17.77 9.55 0.40
N THR A 287 -17.04 9.91 -0.66
CA THR A 287 -17.26 11.18 -1.38
C THR A 287 -18.68 11.29 -1.96
N ILE A 288 -19.24 10.18 -2.43
CA ILE A 288 -20.62 10.14 -2.93
C ILE A 288 -21.62 10.23 -1.77
N ALA A 289 -21.39 9.50 -0.67
CA ALA A 289 -22.22 9.53 0.52
C ALA A 289 -22.29 10.93 1.16
N GLU A 290 -21.19 11.68 1.12
CA GLU A 290 -21.10 13.07 1.58
C GLU A 290 -21.73 14.08 0.60
N GLY A 291 -22.20 13.64 -0.58
CA GLY A 291 -22.81 14.51 -1.60
C GLY A 291 -21.81 15.35 -2.41
N HIS A 292 -20.51 15.05 -2.30
CA HIS A 292 -19.45 15.73 -3.05
C HIS A 292 -19.32 15.23 -4.49
N ALA A 293 -19.86 14.05 -4.81
CA ALA A 293 -19.95 13.49 -6.16
C ALA A 293 -21.28 12.77 -6.36
N ASP A 294 -21.71 12.63 -7.63
CA ASP A 294 -22.96 11.98 -8.01
C ASP A 294 -22.72 10.53 -8.49
N VAL A 295 -21.50 10.22 -8.91
CA VAL A 295 -21.13 8.88 -9.38
C VAL A 295 -19.62 8.68 -9.30
N GLY A 296 -19.17 7.44 -9.09
CA GLY A 296 -17.76 7.09 -9.15
C GLY A 296 -17.55 5.62 -9.44
N LEU A 297 -16.38 5.26 -9.97
CA LEU A 297 -16.06 3.87 -10.25
C LEU A 297 -15.47 3.16 -9.03
N GLY A 298 -16.04 2.02 -8.66
CA GLY A 298 -15.55 1.24 -7.53
C GLY A 298 -16.08 -0.19 -7.49
N ILE A 299 -15.78 -0.87 -6.39
CA ILE A 299 -16.26 -2.24 -6.14
C ILE A 299 -17.56 -2.22 -5.33
N GLU A 300 -18.42 -3.20 -5.55
CA GLU A 300 -19.74 -3.28 -4.90
C GLU A 300 -19.64 -3.31 -3.37
N THR A 301 -18.65 -4.01 -2.80
CA THR A 301 -18.39 -4.05 -1.35
C THR A 301 -18.25 -2.64 -0.75
N ALA A 302 -17.62 -1.71 -1.48
CA ALA A 302 -17.45 -0.34 -1.03
C ALA A 302 -18.78 0.43 -1.05
N ALA A 303 -19.63 0.21 -2.05
CA ALA A 303 -20.97 0.79 -2.09
C ALA A 303 -21.83 0.27 -0.93
N ASN A 304 -21.81 -1.04 -0.68
CA ASN A 304 -22.55 -1.71 0.39
C ASN A 304 -22.18 -1.17 1.78
N SER A 305 -20.89 -0.91 2.01
CA SER A 305 -20.39 -0.39 3.29
C SER A 305 -20.93 1.01 3.65
N TYR A 306 -21.40 1.77 2.65
CA TYR A 306 -21.97 3.10 2.81
C TYR A 306 -23.47 3.15 2.46
N HIS A 307 -24.11 1.99 2.27
CA HIS A 307 -25.52 1.87 1.86
C HIS A 307 -25.87 2.64 0.58
N LEU A 308 -24.94 2.65 -0.38
CA LEU A 308 -25.08 3.36 -1.65
C LEU A 308 -25.70 2.47 -2.74
N GLY A 309 -26.13 3.11 -3.83
CA GLY A 309 -26.54 2.42 -5.05
C GLY A 309 -25.32 1.88 -5.80
N PHE A 310 -25.52 0.81 -6.57
CA PHE A 310 -24.47 0.19 -7.38
C PHE A 310 -25.02 -0.25 -8.74
N VAL A 311 -24.38 0.20 -9.80
CA VAL A 311 -24.69 -0.17 -11.19
C VAL A 311 -23.56 -1.07 -11.70
N PRO A 312 -23.79 -2.40 -11.83
CA PRO A 312 -22.74 -3.34 -12.21
C PRO A 312 -22.29 -3.11 -13.66
N LEU A 313 -20.97 -3.14 -13.89
CA LEU A 313 -20.39 -2.99 -15.23
C LEU A 313 -19.67 -4.25 -15.70
N THR A 314 -18.91 -4.90 -14.82
CA THR A 314 -18.14 -6.11 -15.14
C THR A 314 -17.72 -6.83 -13.86
N THR A 315 -17.15 -8.02 -14.02
CA THR A 315 -16.36 -8.65 -12.96
C THR A 315 -14.86 -8.45 -13.21
N GLU A 316 -14.12 -8.20 -12.14
CA GLU A 316 -12.68 -7.95 -12.14
C GLU A 316 -11.97 -9.08 -11.41
N ARG A 317 -11.09 -9.82 -12.11
CA ARG A 317 -10.35 -10.92 -11.50
C ARG A 317 -9.22 -10.37 -10.63
N TYR A 318 -9.17 -10.80 -9.37
CA TYR A 318 -8.09 -10.51 -8.44
C TYR A 318 -7.30 -11.77 -8.16
N ASP A 319 -6.00 -11.75 -8.48
CA ASP A 319 -5.09 -12.88 -8.27
C ASP A 319 -4.01 -12.50 -7.25
N LEU A 320 -3.63 -13.50 -6.46
CA LEU A 320 -2.35 -13.54 -5.77
C LEU A 320 -1.33 -14.13 -6.74
N VAL A 321 -0.25 -13.40 -6.99
CA VAL A 321 0.84 -13.75 -7.90
C VAL A 321 2.00 -14.26 -7.06
N LEU A 322 2.42 -15.51 -7.29
CA LEU A 322 3.47 -16.18 -6.54
C LEU A 322 4.50 -16.80 -7.51
N PRO A 323 5.79 -16.44 -7.44
CA PRO A 323 6.83 -17.16 -8.16
C PRO A 323 6.89 -18.63 -7.72
N GLU A 324 7.22 -19.56 -8.61
CA GLU A 324 7.27 -21.00 -8.32
C GLU A 324 8.14 -21.33 -7.10
N ALA A 325 9.29 -20.66 -6.96
CA ALA A 325 10.18 -20.82 -5.82
C ALA A 325 9.49 -20.53 -4.47
N VAL A 326 8.54 -19.58 -4.45
CA VAL A 326 7.76 -19.24 -3.26
C VAL A 326 6.64 -20.25 -3.02
N CYS A 327 6.01 -20.77 -4.08
CA CYS A 327 4.92 -21.75 -3.98
C CYS A 327 5.29 -23.02 -3.22
N HIS A 328 6.57 -23.37 -3.16
CA HIS A 328 7.07 -24.53 -2.43
C HIS A 328 7.35 -24.29 -0.94
N THR A 329 7.23 -23.04 -0.47
CA THR A 329 7.40 -22.73 0.95
C THR A 329 6.18 -23.16 1.76
N ALA A 330 6.41 -23.65 2.99
CA ALA A 330 5.35 -24.06 3.90
C ALA A 330 4.26 -22.98 4.12
N PRO A 331 4.59 -21.69 4.38
CA PRO A 331 3.55 -20.68 4.57
C PRO A 331 2.77 -20.38 3.27
N ALA A 332 3.38 -20.47 2.09
CA ALA A 332 2.65 -20.27 0.82
C ALA A 332 1.68 -21.42 0.54
N GLN A 333 2.07 -22.65 0.84
CA GLN A 333 1.19 -23.82 0.73
C GLN A 333 0.04 -23.76 1.72
N ALA A 334 0.30 -23.33 2.96
CA ALA A 334 -0.72 -23.11 3.98
C ALA A 334 -1.74 -22.05 3.53
N LEU A 335 -1.26 -20.91 3.02
CA LEU A 335 -2.12 -19.85 2.48
C LEU A 335 -2.98 -20.34 1.31
N ALA A 336 -2.37 -20.98 0.31
CA ALA A 336 -3.09 -21.48 -0.86
C ALA A 336 -4.11 -22.57 -0.50
N GLY A 337 -3.74 -23.50 0.39
CA GLY A 337 -4.63 -24.55 0.89
C GLY A 337 -5.80 -23.98 1.67
N TRP A 338 -5.56 -22.98 2.53
CA TRP A 338 -6.60 -22.34 3.33
C TRP A 338 -7.56 -21.49 2.49
N ILE A 339 -7.06 -20.74 1.51
CA ILE A 339 -7.91 -19.96 0.58
C ILE A 339 -8.91 -20.85 -0.16
N ASN A 340 -8.55 -22.09 -0.47
CA ASN A 340 -9.43 -23.02 -1.17
C ASN A 340 -10.50 -23.69 -0.27
N THR A 341 -10.52 -23.40 1.04
CA THR A 341 -11.53 -23.94 1.96
C THR A 341 -12.89 -23.24 1.79
N GLU A 342 -13.97 -23.98 2.03
CA GLU A 342 -15.33 -23.41 1.98
C GLU A 342 -15.57 -22.32 3.03
N GLU A 343 -14.84 -22.36 4.15
CA GLU A 343 -14.86 -21.32 5.17
C GLU A 343 -14.36 -19.98 4.61
N VAL A 344 -13.19 -19.97 3.95
CA VAL A 344 -12.64 -18.76 3.34
C VAL A 344 -13.51 -18.27 2.18
N LYS A 345 -13.97 -19.17 1.30
CA LYS A 345 -14.88 -18.81 0.20
C LYS A 345 -16.16 -18.18 0.71
N SER A 346 -16.75 -18.73 1.77
CA SER A 346 -17.96 -18.17 2.40
C SER A 346 -17.68 -16.83 3.06
N ALA A 347 -16.53 -16.66 3.71
CA ALA A 347 -16.12 -15.39 4.32
C ALA A 347 -15.92 -14.28 3.27
N ILE A 348 -15.28 -14.59 2.14
CA ILE A 348 -15.09 -13.65 1.03
C ILE A 348 -16.44 -13.30 0.39
N ALA A 349 -17.28 -14.29 0.09
CA ALA A 349 -18.62 -14.06 -0.46
C ALA A 349 -19.48 -13.21 0.50
N GLY A 350 -19.34 -13.41 1.81
CA GLY A 350 -20.03 -12.65 2.85
C GLY A 350 -19.66 -11.17 2.92
N LEU A 351 -18.55 -10.74 2.33
CA LEU A 351 -18.23 -9.31 2.16
C LEU A 351 -19.18 -8.62 1.18
N GLY A 352 -19.85 -9.38 0.30
CA GLY A 352 -20.72 -8.88 -0.76
C GLY A 352 -19.94 -8.30 -1.95
N GLY A 353 -20.40 -8.57 -3.16
CA GLY A 353 -19.73 -8.12 -4.39
C GLY A 353 -18.54 -8.96 -4.84
N TYR A 354 -18.46 -10.21 -4.40
CA TYR A 354 -17.43 -11.17 -4.80
C TYR A 354 -18.07 -12.48 -5.30
N ASP A 355 -17.62 -12.95 -6.46
CA ASP A 355 -17.81 -14.32 -6.91
C ASP A 355 -16.62 -15.17 -6.47
N THR A 356 -16.90 -16.32 -5.85
CA THR A 356 -15.89 -17.21 -5.26
C THR A 356 -15.85 -18.60 -5.89
N ASP A 357 -16.50 -18.77 -7.05
CA ASP A 357 -16.50 -20.00 -7.85
C ASP A 357 -15.10 -20.41 -8.33
N GLU A 358 -14.25 -19.43 -8.63
CA GLU A 358 -12.84 -19.64 -9.01
C GLU A 358 -11.86 -19.44 -7.85
N THR A 359 -12.32 -19.14 -6.63
CA THR A 359 -11.43 -18.92 -5.47
C THR A 359 -10.60 -20.16 -5.17
N GLY A 360 -9.29 -19.99 -5.06
CA GLY A 360 -8.33 -21.07 -4.82
C GLY A 360 -7.81 -21.72 -6.10
N ARG A 361 -8.36 -21.38 -7.28
CA ARG A 361 -7.87 -21.88 -8.57
C ARG A 361 -6.47 -21.34 -8.85
N VAL A 362 -5.58 -22.21 -9.33
CA VAL A 362 -4.22 -21.84 -9.73
C VAL A 362 -4.09 -21.94 -11.25
N GLU A 363 -3.65 -20.87 -11.88
CA GLU A 363 -3.20 -20.84 -13.28
C GLU A 363 -1.69 -20.60 -13.33
N TRP A 364 -0.95 -21.45 -14.05
CA TRP A 364 0.48 -21.28 -14.24
C TRP A 364 0.77 -20.43 -15.48
N VAL A 365 1.70 -19.49 -15.33
CA VAL A 365 2.20 -18.60 -16.37
C VAL A 365 3.70 -18.85 -16.53
N GLU A 366 4.12 -18.95 -17.79
CA GLU A 366 5.52 -19.19 -18.21
C GLU A 366 6.05 -18.04 -19.06
#